data_AF-A0A2N2ZPH5-F1
#
_entry.id   AF-A0A2N2ZPH5-F1
#
_cell.length_a   1.000
_cell.length_b   1.000
_cell.length_c   1.000
_cell.angle_alpha   90.00
_cell.angle_beta   90.00
_cell.angle_gamma   90.00
#
_symmetry.space_group_name_H-M   'P 1'
#
loop_
_entity.id
_entity.type
_entity.pdbx_description
1 polymer ?
#
loop_
_entity_poly.entity_id
_entity_poly.type
_entity_poly.pdbx_seq_one_letter_code
_entity_poly.pdbx_strand_id
1 'polypeptide(L)'
;MKMTINLVRIFVSVLFILSGFVKLVDPIGFSYKLQEYAASDVLNLPFLASMALVFAILLVILEIVLGVMLLLGYKTALTVWSLLILIVFFTFLTFYSAYFNKVTDCGCFGDAMPLTPWQSFTKDVILLVLIFILIAGKKYINPIFSSKISFLINFAAVFLSLWVAYYGLMHLPMIDFRPYKIGTNIEQSMTIPDNAPKPVFEYSWRFDVNGEDKIVKTSGNYPQVDGTFVDVETKLISEGYKPPIHDFSIEKDGEDYTSNFLKKEKVILVVMYNLSKVEQKGAESLSYLVSQAKKKNYEIIALSASGAKDVEKFKTTYDLDLDFYVCDETALKTIIRSNPGVLVINKGTIVQKRHWNDLGKIKL
;
A
#
# COMPACT_ATOMS: atom_id res chain seq x y z
N MET A 1 27.08 -20.99 -19.69
CA MET A 1 26.55 -21.60 -18.44
C MET A 1 27.00 -20.85 -17.18
N LYS A 2 28.29 -20.87 -16.78
CA LYS A 2 28.76 -20.18 -15.55
C LYS A 2 28.43 -18.68 -15.51
N MET A 3 28.75 -17.96 -16.59
CA MET A 3 28.48 -16.51 -16.70
C MET A 3 26.97 -16.21 -16.61
N THR A 4 26.16 -16.94 -17.37
CA THR A 4 24.69 -16.84 -17.36
C THR A 4 24.12 -17.01 -15.96
N ILE A 5 24.56 -18.03 -15.22
CA ILE A 5 24.06 -18.32 -13.87
C ILE A 5 24.46 -17.21 -12.89
N ASN A 6 25.67 -16.68 -12.99
CA ASN A 6 26.10 -15.56 -12.14
C ASN A 6 25.36 -14.26 -12.45
N LEU A 7 25.03 -13.99 -13.72
CA LEU A 7 24.20 -12.85 -14.11
C LEU A 7 22.78 -13.01 -13.57
N VAL A 8 22.16 -14.18 -13.76
CA VAL A 8 20.83 -14.49 -13.21
C VAL A 8 20.84 -14.38 -11.68
N ARG A 9 21.89 -14.88 -11.02
CA ARG A 9 22.06 -14.79 -9.56
C ARG A 9 22.06 -13.34 -9.10
N ILE A 10 22.89 -12.49 -9.70
CA ILE A 10 22.97 -11.07 -9.33
C ILE A 10 21.62 -10.38 -9.55
N PHE A 11 20.99 -10.63 -10.71
CA PHE A 11 19.69 -10.03 -11.03
C PHE A 11 18.61 -10.44 -10.03
N VAL A 12 18.43 -11.74 -9.77
CA VAL A 12 17.44 -12.25 -8.82
C VAL A 12 17.74 -11.75 -7.40
N SER A 13 19.00 -11.77 -6.97
CA SER A 13 19.40 -11.24 -5.66
C SER A 13 19.04 -9.78 -5.47
N VAL A 14 19.40 -8.92 -6.44
CA VAL A 14 19.13 -7.49 -6.37
C VAL A 14 17.62 -7.25 -6.35
N LEU A 15 16.86 -7.96 -7.17
CA LEU A 15 15.40 -7.79 -7.22
C LEU A 15 14.75 -8.14 -5.87
N PHE A 16 15.10 -9.27 -5.26
CA PHE A 16 14.58 -9.67 -3.95
C PHE A 16 14.99 -8.70 -2.84
N ILE A 17 16.24 -8.22 -2.83
CA ILE A 17 16.70 -7.23 -1.85
C ILE A 17 15.93 -5.91 -1.99
N LEU A 18 15.75 -5.41 -3.22
CA LEU A 18 15.03 -4.16 -3.47
C LEU A 18 13.54 -4.28 -3.14
N SER A 19 12.90 -5.35 -3.60
CA SER A 19 11.50 -5.67 -3.32
C SER A 19 11.25 -5.80 -1.82
N GLY A 20 12.09 -6.55 -1.10
CA GLY A 20 12.05 -6.65 0.35
C GLY A 20 12.30 -5.31 1.04
N PHE A 21 13.32 -4.54 0.62
CA PHE A 21 13.63 -3.24 1.23
C PHE A 21 12.46 -2.26 1.14
N VAL A 22 11.81 -2.14 -0.01
CA VAL A 22 10.69 -1.21 -0.15
C VAL A 22 9.51 -1.61 0.74
N LYS A 23 9.18 -2.90 0.82
CA LYS A 23 8.17 -3.40 1.76
C LYS A 23 8.57 -3.20 3.22
N LEU A 24 9.87 -3.27 3.53
CA LEU A 24 10.39 -3.12 4.88
C LEU A 24 10.31 -1.68 5.40
N VAL A 25 10.43 -0.70 4.49
CA VAL A 25 10.28 0.71 4.81
C VAL A 25 8.84 1.02 5.26
N ASP A 26 7.85 0.33 4.69
CA ASP A 26 6.43 0.42 5.09
C ASP A 26 5.81 -0.96 5.37
N PRO A 27 6.14 -1.59 6.51
CA PRO A 27 5.64 -2.92 6.85
C PRO A 27 4.15 -2.91 7.17
N ILE A 28 3.61 -1.76 7.61
CA ILE A 28 2.17 -1.57 7.87
C ILE A 28 1.40 -1.60 6.54
N GLY A 29 1.87 -0.87 5.53
CA GLY A 29 1.29 -0.90 4.19
C GLY A 29 1.25 -2.31 3.60
N PHE A 30 2.37 -3.05 3.69
CA PHE A 30 2.39 -4.45 3.24
C PHE A 30 1.45 -5.35 4.06
N SER A 31 1.31 -5.11 5.37
CA SER A 31 0.36 -5.85 6.20
C SER A 31 -1.10 -5.64 5.79
N TYR A 32 -1.47 -4.44 5.35
CA TYR A 32 -2.82 -4.18 4.83
C TYR A 32 -3.11 -5.00 3.57
N LYS A 33 -2.11 -5.16 2.69
CA LYS A 33 -2.24 -6.05 1.52
C LYS A 33 -2.44 -7.50 1.93
N LEU A 34 -1.70 -8.00 2.92
CA LEU A 34 -1.94 -9.34 3.46
C LEU A 34 -3.34 -9.49 4.10
N GLN A 35 -3.86 -8.43 4.74
CA GLN A 35 -5.23 -8.43 5.27
C GLN A 35 -6.28 -8.47 4.15
N GLU A 36 -6.10 -7.72 3.06
CA GLU A 36 -6.95 -7.78 1.87
C GLU A 36 -6.98 -9.21 1.31
N TYR A 37 -5.83 -9.88 1.18
CA TYR A 37 -5.77 -11.28 0.76
C TYR A 37 -6.48 -12.24 1.74
N ALA A 38 -6.37 -11.96 3.04
CA ALA A 38 -6.95 -12.80 4.09
C ALA A 38 -8.46 -12.58 4.29
N ALA A 39 -9.06 -11.58 3.64
CA ALA A 39 -10.46 -11.23 3.78
C ALA A 39 -11.39 -12.38 3.37
N SER A 40 -12.61 -12.37 3.92
CA SER A 40 -13.61 -13.44 3.76
C SER A 40 -14.04 -13.67 2.31
N ASP A 41 -13.96 -12.64 1.47
CA ASP A 41 -14.35 -12.67 0.06
C ASP A 41 -13.17 -12.95 -0.89
N VAL A 42 -11.98 -13.23 -0.34
CA VAL A 42 -10.74 -13.58 -1.06
C VAL A 42 -10.27 -14.99 -0.67
N LEU A 43 -9.41 -15.13 0.35
CA LEU A 43 -8.95 -16.45 0.83
C LEU A 43 -9.66 -16.92 2.10
N ASN A 44 -10.40 -16.05 2.77
CA ASN A 44 -11.11 -16.34 4.02
C ASN A 44 -10.20 -16.95 5.11
N LEU A 45 -9.10 -16.27 5.41
CA LEU A 45 -8.08 -16.70 6.37
C LEU A 45 -8.04 -15.73 7.57
N PRO A 46 -9.00 -15.77 8.51
CA PRO A 46 -9.09 -14.83 9.62
C PRO A 46 -7.85 -14.83 10.53
N PHE A 47 -7.18 -15.98 10.66
CA PHE A 47 -5.90 -16.11 11.36
C PHE A 47 -4.80 -15.25 10.70
N LEU A 48 -4.70 -15.28 9.36
CA LEU A 48 -3.73 -14.50 8.62
C LEU A 48 -4.03 -13.00 8.74
N ALA A 49 -5.31 -12.60 8.71
CA ALA A 49 -5.71 -11.20 8.89
C ALA A 49 -5.29 -10.64 10.27
N SER A 50 -5.46 -11.45 11.33
CA SER A 50 -5.14 -11.06 12.71
C SER A 50 -3.63 -10.93 12.96
N MET A 51 -2.83 -11.78 12.31
CA MET A 51 -1.37 -11.79 12.43
C MET A 51 -0.66 -11.16 11.23
N ALA A 52 -1.38 -10.42 10.38
CA ALA A 52 -0.88 -9.93 9.10
C ALA A 52 0.39 -9.07 9.24
N LEU A 53 0.49 -8.24 10.28
CA LEU A 53 1.68 -7.43 10.53
C LEU A 53 2.90 -8.28 10.87
N VAL A 54 2.73 -9.31 11.69
CA VAL A 54 3.81 -10.25 12.05
C VAL A 54 4.28 -11.00 10.81
N PHE A 55 3.35 -11.53 10.02
CA PHE A 55 3.68 -12.21 8.77
C PHE A 55 4.33 -11.27 7.75
N ALA A 56 3.84 -10.03 7.62
CA ALA A 56 4.43 -9.02 6.76
C ALA A 56 5.92 -8.80 7.09
N ILE A 57 6.23 -8.54 8.36
CA ILE A 57 7.62 -8.32 8.80
C ILE A 57 8.48 -9.57 8.57
N LEU A 58 7.99 -10.76 8.93
CA LEU A 58 8.73 -12.00 8.75
C LEU A 58 9.01 -12.33 7.27
N LEU A 59 8.01 -12.20 6.40
CA LEU A 59 8.14 -12.47 4.96
C LEU A 59 9.12 -11.50 4.31
N VAL A 60 9.06 -10.22 4.67
CA VAL A 60 9.93 -9.19 4.11
C VAL A 60 11.38 -9.37 4.56
N ILE A 61 11.61 -9.66 5.85
CA ILE A 61 12.96 -9.97 6.35
C ILE A 61 13.50 -11.22 5.67
N LEU A 62 12.67 -12.26 5.52
CA LEU A 62 13.05 -13.47 4.80
C LEU A 62 13.44 -13.17 3.34
N GLU A 63 12.69 -12.31 2.65
CA GLU A 63 12.96 -11.90 1.28
C GLU A 63 14.35 -11.23 1.13
N ILE A 64 14.66 -10.27 2.01
CA ILE A 64 15.95 -9.58 2.04
C ILE A 64 17.08 -10.56 2.36
N VAL A 65 16.91 -11.38 3.40
CA VAL A 65 17.93 -12.34 3.84
C VAL A 65 18.22 -13.35 2.73
N LEU A 66 17.20 -13.93 2.10
CA LEU A 66 17.40 -14.86 0.99
C LEU A 66 18.06 -14.19 -0.22
N GLY A 67 17.70 -12.94 -0.52
CA GLY A 67 18.36 -12.14 -1.55
C GLY A 67 19.86 -11.93 -1.28
N VAL A 68 20.21 -11.57 -0.04
CA VAL A 68 21.61 -11.40 0.42
C VAL A 68 22.35 -12.75 0.42
N MET A 69 21.74 -13.82 0.94
CA MET A 69 22.33 -15.17 0.90
C MET A 69 22.63 -15.61 -0.53
N LEU A 70 21.73 -15.34 -1.48
CA LEU A 70 21.93 -15.68 -2.89
C LEU A 70 23.05 -14.84 -3.49
N LEU A 71 23.14 -13.56 -3.14
CA LEU A 71 24.17 -12.64 -3.65
C LEU A 71 25.56 -13.11 -3.23
N LEU A 72 25.69 -13.51 -1.96
CA LEU A 72 26.93 -14.01 -1.38
C LEU A 72 27.29 -15.44 -1.82
N GLY A 73 26.34 -16.18 -2.42
CA GLY A 73 26.50 -17.61 -2.69
C GLY A 73 26.57 -18.45 -1.41
N TYR A 74 25.94 -18.00 -0.33
CA TYR A 74 25.95 -18.67 0.98
C TYR A 74 24.81 -19.68 1.09
N LYS A 75 25.13 -20.92 1.49
CA LYS A 75 24.16 -22.04 1.62
C LYS A 75 23.23 -22.18 0.40
N THR A 76 23.79 -22.09 -0.81
CA THR A 76 23.05 -21.99 -2.08
C THR A 76 21.87 -22.95 -2.23
N ALA A 77 22.02 -24.22 -1.84
CA ALA A 77 20.93 -25.19 -1.96
C ALA A 77 19.71 -24.78 -1.13
N LEU A 78 19.90 -24.41 0.14
CA LEU A 78 18.83 -23.91 1.01
C LEU A 78 18.23 -22.64 0.41
N THR A 79 19.07 -21.67 0.05
CA THR A 79 18.64 -20.36 -0.43
C THR A 79 17.74 -20.45 -1.66
N VAL A 80 18.15 -21.19 -2.69
CA VAL A 80 17.40 -21.28 -3.95
C VAL A 80 16.09 -22.06 -3.76
N TRP A 81 16.07 -23.10 -2.92
CA TRP A 81 14.82 -23.81 -2.59
C TRP A 81 13.87 -22.96 -1.75
N SER A 82 14.37 -22.18 -0.78
CA SER A 82 13.55 -21.24 -0.01
C SER A 82 13.01 -20.12 -0.89
N LEU A 83 13.80 -19.59 -1.82
CA LEU A 83 13.34 -18.61 -2.82
C LEU A 83 12.25 -19.19 -3.72
N LEU A 84 12.36 -20.47 -4.11
CA LEU A 84 11.32 -21.14 -4.89
C LEU A 84 10.00 -21.19 -4.12
N ILE A 85 10.01 -21.59 -2.85
CA ILE A 85 8.80 -21.64 -2.02
C ILE A 85 8.18 -20.24 -1.91
N LEU A 86 9.02 -19.23 -1.64
CA LEU A 86 8.57 -17.84 -1.49
C LEU A 86 7.96 -17.28 -2.78
N ILE A 87 8.60 -17.50 -3.93
CA ILE A 87 8.07 -17.01 -5.21
C ILE A 87 6.82 -17.78 -5.63
N VAL A 88 6.72 -19.08 -5.37
CA VAL A 88 5.51 -19.87 -5.67
C VAL A 88 4.33 -19.34 -4.86
N PHE A 89 4.55 -19.04 -3.58
CA PHE A 89 3.54 -18.41 -2.72
C PHE A 89 3.10 -17.04 -3.27
N PHE A 90 4.02 -16.15 -3.62
CA PHE A 90 3.65 -14.85 -4.20
C PHE A 90 3.00 -14.98 -5.57
N THR A 91 3.47 -15.89 -6.42
CA THR A 91 2.88 -16.19 -7.74
C THR A 91 1.43 -16.62 -7.60
N PHE A 92 1.11 -17.43 -6.58
CA PHE A 92 -0.26 -17.83 -6.28
C PHE A 92 -1.14 -16.62 -5.88
N LEU A 93 -0.65 -15.76 -4.98
CA LEU A 93 -1.37 -14.55 -4.57
C LEU A 93 -1.59 -13.58 -5.73
N THR A 94 -0.55 -13.34 -6.54
CA THR A 94 -0.63 -12.43 -7.69
C THR A 94 -1.52 -12.98 -8.79
N PHE A 95 -1.50 -14.30 -9.03
CA PHE A 95 -2.43 -14.96 -9.93
C PHE A 95 -3.88 -14.81 -9.46
N TYR A 96 -4.15 -15.07 -8.17
CA TYR A 96 -5.49 -14.93 -7.62
C TYR A 96 -6.02 -13.51 -7.83
N SER A 97 -5.22 -12.49 -7.53
CA SER A 97 -5.58 -11.09 -7.77
C SER A 97 -5.86 -10.80 -9.24
N ALA A 98 -5.02 -11.30 -10.15
CA ALA A 98 -5.14 -11.04 -11.58
C ALA A 98 -6.35 -11.75 -12.22
N TYR A 99 -6.69 -12.95 -11.73
CA TYR A 99 -7.79 -13.74 -12.28
C TYR A 99 -9.16 -13.32 -11.71
N PHE A 100 -9.24 -13.06 -10.40
CA PHE A 100 -10.50 -12.73 -9.73
C PHE A 100 -10.75 -11.22 -9.59
N ASN A 101 -9.81 -10.35 -9.99
CA ASN A 101 -9.88 -8.88 -9.87
C ASN A 101 -10.21 -8.41 -8.44
N LYS A 102 -9.69 -9.11 -7.42
CA LYS A 102 -10.02 -8.88 -6.01
C LYS A 102 -9.11 -7.87 -5.30
N VAL A 103 -7.85 -7.78 -5.72
CA VAL A 103 -6.84 -6.89 -5.12
C VAL A 103 -6.14 -6.14 -6.24
N THR A 104 -6.21 -4.80 -6.19
CA THR A 104 -5.74 -3.91 -7.27
C THR A 104 -4.22 -3.70 -7.26
N ASP A 105 -3.56 -3.91 -6.12
CA ASP A 105 -2.09 -3.86 -5.97
C ASP A 105 -1.59 -5.02 -5.09
N CYS A 106 -0.74 -5.87 -5.68
CA CYS A 106 -0.18 -7.05 -5.02
C CYS A 106 0.90 -6.72 -3.97
N GLY A 107 1.33 -5.46 -3.85
CA GLY A 107 2.25 -4.99 -2.82
C GLY A 107 3.69 -5.47 -2.99
N CYS A 108 4.06 -6.04 -4.15
CA CYS A 108 5.40 -6.61 -4.38
C CYS A 108 6.53 -5.57 -4.23
N PHE A 109 6.33 -4.33 -4.67
CA PHE A 109 7.29 -3.24 -4.49
C PHE A 109 6.73 -2.15 -3.57
N GLY A 110 5.81 -2.52 -2.67
CA GLY A 110 5.07 -1.56 -1.86
C GLY A 110 4.51 -0.40 -2.67
N ASP A 111 4.40 0.76 -2.04
CA ASP A 111 3.88 1.98 -2.66
C ASP A 111 4.88 2.67 -3.62
N ALA A 112 6.11 2.16 -3.78
CA ALA A 112 7.12 2.82 -4.62
C ALA A 112 6.88 2.61 -6.12
N MET A 113 6.37 1.44 -6.50
CA MET A 113 6.03 1.08 -7.88
C MET A 113 4.78 0.21 -7.86
N PRO A 114 3.57 0.81 -7.84
CA PRO A 114 2.33 0.05 -7.92
C PRO A 114 2.26 -0.63 -9.30
N LEU A 115 2.20 -1.96 -9.28
CA LEU A 115 2.09 -2.79 -10.48
C LEU A 115 0.67 -3.31 -10.59
N THR A 116 0.14 -3.35 -11.81
CA THR A 116 -1.16 -4.00 -12.03
C THR A 116 -1.07 -5.48 -11.67
N PRO A 117 -2.19 -6.15 -11.35
CA PRO A 117 -2.18 -7.57 -10.98
C PRO A 117 -1.50 -8.46 -12.04
N TRP A 118 -1.76 -8.21 -13.32
CA TRP A 118 -1.14 -8.94 -14.43
C TRP A 118 0.36 -8.67 -14.60
N GLN A 119 0.80 -7.43 -14.37
CA GLN A 119 2.23 -7.09 -14.36
C GLN A 119 2.96 -7.78 -13.20
N SER A 120 2.35 -7.78 -12.00
CA SER A 120 2.88 -8.46 -10.82
C SER A 120 3.01 -9.96 -11.05
N PHE A 121 1.95 -10.60 -11.57
CA PHE A 121 1.95 -12.03 -11.88
C PHE A 121 3.02 -12.39 -12.93
N THR A 122 3.12 -11.63 -14.01
CA THR A 122 4.10 -11.89 -15.07
C THR A 122 5.53 -11.76 -14.55
N LYS A 123 5.81 -10.75 -13.72
CA LYS A 123 7.10 -10.58 -13.06
C LYS A 123 7.42 -11.77 -12.15
N ASP A 124 6.45 -12.28 -11.39
CA ASP A 124 6.65 -13.46 -10.54
C ASP A 124 6.91 -14.74 -11.36
N VAL A 125 6.21 -14.94 -12.49
CA VAL A 125 6.45 -16.05 -13.41
C VAL A 125 7.86 -15.97 -14.02
N ILE A 126 8.32 -14.78 -14.44
CA ILE A 126 9.69 -14.60 -14.92
C ILE A 126 10.69 -14.98 -13.83
N LEU A 127 10.49 -14.50 -12.59
CA LEU A 127 11.34 -14.84 -11.47
C LEU A 127 11.34 -16.34 -11.16
N LEU A 128 10.19 -17.00 -11.27
CA LEU A 128 10.05 -18.44 -11.12
C LEU A 128 10.92 -19.19 -12.14
N VAL A 129 10.87 -18.80 -13.43
CA VAL A 129 11.75 -19.38 -14.47
C VAL A 129 13.23 -19.15 -14.16
N LEU A 130 13.60 -17.93 -13.76
CA LEU A 130 14.97 -17.60 -13.38
C LEU A 130 15.46 -18.43 -12.18
N ILE A 131 14.60 -18.68 -11.19
CA ILE A 131 14.91 -19.52 -10.04
C ILE A 131 15.09 -20.98 -10.47
N PHE A 132 14.30 -21.52 -11.40
CA PHE A 132 14.56 -22.86 -11.96
C PHE A 132 15.92 -22.95 -12.65
N ILE A 133 16.33 -21.91 -13.39
CA ILE A 133 17.68 -21.83 -13.98
C ILE A 133 18.75 -21.84 -12.87
N LEU A 134 18.53 -21.14 -11.75
CA LEU A 134 19.43 -21.17 -10.59
C LEU A 134 19.48 -22.54 -9.92
N ILE A 135 18.37 -23.28 -9.82
CA ILE A 135 18.34 -24.65 -9.27
C ILE A 135 19.19 -25.59 -10.13
N ALA A 136 18.99 -25.58 -11.45
CA ALA A 136 19.78 -26.38 -12.40
C ALA A 136 21.26 -25.95 -12.39
N GLY A 137 21.50 -24.66 -12.19
CA GLY A 137 22.81 -24.02 -12.18
C GLY A 137 23.52 -23.97 -10.83
N LYS A 138 22.94 -24.49 -9.74
CA LYS A 138 23.41 -24.22 -8.37
C LYS A 138 24.87 -24.60 -8.11
N LYS A 139 25.38 -25.60 -8.82
CA LYS A 139 26.80 -26.04 -8.76
C LYS A 139 27.81 -25.00 -9.23
N TYR A 140 27.34 -23.97 -9.94
CA TYR A 140 28.18 -22.88 -10.46
C TYR A 140 28.13 -21.63 -9.57
N ILE A 141 27.35 -21.64 -8.49
CA ILE A 141 27.24 -20.54 -7.54
C ILE A 141 28.24 -20.79 -6.40
N ASN A 142 29.38 -20.12 -6.48
CA ASN A 142 30.41 -20.20 -5.46
C ASN A 142 30.25 -19.09 -4.41
N PRO A 143 30.54 -19.38 -3.12
CA PRO A 143 30.61 -18.36 -2.08
C PRO A 143 31.63 -17.27 -2.43
N ILE A 144 31.26 -16.01 -2.23
CA ILE A 144 32.15 -14.86 -2.44
C ILE A 144 33.10 -14.69 -1.26
N PHE A 145 32.60 -14.92 -0.04
CA PHE A 145 33.36 -14.80 1.20
C PHE A 145 33.44 -16.14 1.95
N SER A 146 34.25 -16.18 3.00
CA SER A 146 34.26 -17.30 3.93
C SER A 146 32.89 -17.46 4.61
N SER A 147 32.61 -18.68 5.09
CA SER A 147 31.35 -19.01 5.77
C SER A 147 31.07 -18.10 6.97
N LYS A 148 32.10 -17.77 7.77
CA LYS A 148 31.98 -16.88 8.94
C LYS A 148 31.60 -15.44 8.55
N ILE A 149 32.24 -14.90 7.51
CA ILE A 149 31.93 -13.53 7.02
C ILE A 149 30.53 -13.49 6.42
N SER A 150 30.15 -14.51 5.64
CA SER A 150 28.82 -14.60 5.03
C SER A 150 27.73 -14.71 6.10
N PHE A 151 27.98 -15.47 7.17
CA PHE A 151 27.09 -15.54 8.33
C PHE A 151 26.95 -14.17 9.01
N LEU A 152 28.06 -13.47 9.26
CA LEU A 152 28.03 -12.15 9.89
C LEU A 152 27.26 -11.11 9.05
N ILE A 153 27.45 -11.11 7.72
CA ILE A 153 26.71 -10.22 6.82
C ILE A 153 25.21 -10.51 6.88
N ASN A 154 24.81 -11.78 6.83
CA ASN A 154 23.39 -12.15 6.92
C ASN A 154 22.79 -11.82 8.29
N PHE A 155 23.55 -12.03 9.36
CA PHE A 155 23.13 -11.63 10.71
C PHE A 155 22.92 -10.12 10.78
N ALA A 156 23.86 -9.32 10.29
CA ALA A 156 23.72 -7.87 10.19
C ALA A 156 22.49 -7.47 9.35
N ALA A 157 22.22 -8.15 8.24
CA ALA A 157 21.03 -7.89 7.42
C ALA A 157 19.72 -8.13 8.19
N VAL A 158 19.63 -9.18 9.01
CA VAL A 158 18.47 -9.41 9.89
C VAL A 158 18.31 -8.29 10.91
N PHE A 159 19.38 -7.93 11.63
CA PHE A 159 19.34 -6.88 12.66
C PHE A 159 18.99 -5.51 12.07
N LEU A 160 19.60 -5.16 10.94
CA LEU A 160 19.27 -3.92 10.24
C LEU A 160 17.81 -3.93 9.79
N SER A 161 17.32 -5.08 9.28
CA SER A 161 15.94 -5.16 8.83
C SER A 161 14.95 -4.99 9.98
N LEU A 162 15.21 -5.63 11.13
CA LEU A 162 14.42 -5.47 12.35
C LEU A 162 14.44 -4.01 12.85
N TRP A 163 15.60 -3.36 12.79
CA TRP A 163 15.72 -1.95 13.20
C TRP A 163 14.92 -1.01 12.28
N VAL A 164 14.99 -1.20 10.96
CA VAL A 164 14.19 -0.41 10.00
C VAL A 164 12.70 -0.64 10.21
N ALA A 165 12.26 -1.89 10.39
CA ALA A 165 10.87 -2.20 10.67
C ALA A 165 10.41 -1.55 11.99
N TYR A 166 11.18 -1.70 13.06
CA TYR A 166 10.90 -1.08 14.36
C TYR A 166 10.77 0.45 14.24
N TYR A 167 11.72 1.09 13.54
CA TYR A 167 11.67 2.52 13.32
C TYR A 167 10.41 2.93 12.55
N GLY A 168 10.08 2.23 11.45
CA GLY A 168 8.89 2.51 10.66
C GLY A 168 7.59 2.42 11.47
N LEU A 169 7.51 1.45 12.38
CA LEU A 169 6.38 1.25 13.30
C LEU A 169 6.29 2.34 14.38
N MET A 170 7.43 2.85 14.85
CA MET A 170 7.47 3.78 15.98
C MET A 170 7.54 5.25 15.56
N HIS A 171 8.01 5.58 14.34
CA HIS A 171 8.37 6.94 13.92
C HIS A 171 7.92 7.33 12.50
N LEU A 172 7.03 6.54 11.88
CA LEU A 172 6.69 6.56 10.45
C LEU A 172 7.82 6.01 9.54
N PRO A 173 7.47 5.55 8.32
CA PRO A 173 8.44 5.17 7.30
C PRO A 173 9.49 6.27 7.06
N MET A 174 10.76 5.86 6.98
CA MET A 174 11.88 6.78 6.70
C MET A 174 11.76 7.42 5.31
N ILE A 175 11.22 6.67 4.35
CA ILE A 175 10.94 7.13 2.99
C ILE A 175 9.45 6.97 2.77
N ASP A 176 8.79 8.08 2.43
CA ASP A 176 7.36 8.08 2.15
C ASP A 176 7.11 8.08 0.64
N PHE A 177 6.73 6.91 0.12
CA PHE A 177 6.41 6.73 -1.30
C PHE A 177 4.97 7.13 -1.65
N ARG A 178 4.15 7.41 -0.64
CA ARG A 178 2.72 7.71 -0.80
C ARG A 178 2.51 9.14 -1.30
N PRO A 179 1.33 9.45 -1.87
CA PRO A 179 1.03 10.79 -2.36
C PRO A 179 1.06 11.86 -1.25
N TYR A 180 0.84 11.49 0.01
CA TYR A 180 0.82 12.40 1.17
C TYR A 180 2.19 12.62 1.84
N LYS A 181 3.28 12.67 1.07
CA LYS A 181 4.61 13.02 1.58
C LYS A 181 4.68 14.51 1.94
N ILE A 182 5.63 14.86 2.81
CA ILE A 182 5.88 16.26 3.19
C ILE A 182 6.25 17.07 1.93
N GLY A 183 5.64 18.25 1.78
CA GLY A 183 5.77 19.13 0.61
C GLY A 183 4.68 18.95 -0.44
N THR A 184 3.87 17.88 -0.38
CA THR A 184 2.74 17.71 -1.30
C THR A 184 1.60 18.68 -0.94
N ASN A 185 1.01 19.32 -1.95
CA ASN A 185 -0.27 20.03 -1.84
C ASN A 185 -1.43 19.08 -2.16
N ILE A 186 -2.33 18.88 -1.20
CA ILE A 186 -3.42 17.91 -1.28
C ILE A 186 -4.42 18.30 -2.38
N GLU A 187 -4.89 19.55 -2.39
CA GLU A 187 -5.89 20.04 -3.35
C GLU A 187 -5.36 19.97 -4.79
N GLN A 188 -4.12 20.38 -5.01
CA GLN A 188 -3.47 20.26 -6.33
C GLN A 188 -3.30 18.80 -6.76
N SER A 189 -3.01 17.90 -5.82
CA SER A 189 -2.83 16.46 -6.11
C SER A 189 -4.15 15.72 -6.32
N MET A 190 -5.29 16.37 -6.05
CA MET A 190 -6.64 15.89 -6.39
C MET A 190 -7.10 16.37 -7.77
N THR A 191 -6.40 17.32 -8.37
CA THR A 191 -6.83 17.93 -9.64
C THR A 191 -6.51 16.99 -10.81
N ILE A 192 -7.50 16.81 -11.70
CA ILE A 192 -7.32 16.11 -12.97
C ILE A 192 -6.97 17.16 -14.04
N PRO A 193 -5.83 17.04 -14.74
CA PRO A 193 -5.49 17.96 -15.84
C PRO A 193 -6.51 17.90 -16.98
N ASP A 194 -6.78 19.03 -17.65
CA ASP A 194 -7.78 19.11 -18.73
C ASP A 194 -7.50 18.13 -19.89
N ASN A 195 -6.23 17.87 -20.18
CA ASN A 195 -5.78 16.95 -21.24
C ASN A 195 -5.57 15.51 -20.76
N ALA A 196 -6.00 15.18 -19.54
CA ALA A 196 -5.77 13.87 -18.98
C ALA A 196 -6.63 12.80 -19.70
N PRO A 197 -6.06 11.61 -19.99
CA PRO A 197 -6.82 10.51 -20.59
C PRO A 197 -8.09 10.20 -19.79
N LYS A 198 -9.23 10.16 -20.46
CA LYS A 198 -10.51 9.78 -19.83
C LYS A 198 -10.65 8.26 -19.79
N PRO A 199 -11.43 7.71 -18.83
CA PRO A 199 -11.75 6.29 -18.86
C PRO A 199 -12.46 5.93 -20.16
N VAL A 200 -12.05 4.80 -20.75
CA VAL A 200 -12.61 4.28 -22.00
C VAL A 200 -13.40 3.02 -21.67
N PHE A 201 -14.70 3.05 -21.97
CA PHE A 201 -15.60 1.93 -21.81
C PHE A 201 -15.95 1.33 -23.17
N GLU A 202 -15.96 0.00 -23.25
CA GLU A 202 -16.52 -0.77 -24.36
C GLU A 202 -17.88 -1.31 -23.92
N TYR A 203 -18.91 -1.03 -24.71
CA TYR A 203 -20.26 -1.54 -24.52
C TYR A 203 -20.49 -2.60 -25.58
N SER A 204 -20.64 -3.85 -25.16
CA SER A 204 -20.96 -4.99 -26.01
C SER A 204 -22.47 -5.23 -25.94
N TRP A 205 -23.18 -4.76 -26.96
CA TRP A 205 -24.63 -4.85 -27.08
C TRP A 205 -25.01 -6.15 -27.79
N ARG A 206 -25.86 -6.97 -27.19
CA ARG A 206 -26.35 -8.20 -27.79
C ARG A 206 -27.77 -8.00 -28.35
N PHE A 207 -27.96 -8.41 -29.59
CA PHE A 207 -29.23 -8.36 -30.30
C PHE A 207 -29.60 -9.74 -30.80
N ASP A 208 -30.88 -10.10 -30.70
CA ASP A 208 -31.48 -11.21 -31.43
C ASP A 208 -31.88 -10.69 -32.82
N VAL A 209 -31.23 -11.20 -33.85
CA VAL A 209 -31.57 -10.94 -35.26
C VAL A 209 -32.02 -12.25 -35.88
N ASN A 210 -33.33 -12.44 -36.01
CA ASN A 210 -33.95 -13.63 -36.60
C ASN A 210 -33.57 -14.97 -35.92
N GLY A 211 -33.38 -14.97 -34.59
CA GLY A 211 -33.02 -16.14 -33.80
C GLY A 211 -31.51 -16.38 -33.67
N GLU A 212 -30.67 -15.49 -34.22
CA GLU A 212 -29.21 -15.52 -34.06
C GLU A 212 -28.71 -14.36 -33.19
N ASP A 213 -27.85 -14.69 -32.21
CA ASP A 213 -27.20 -13.71 -31.34
C ASP A 213 -26.14 -12.90 -32.10
N LYS A 214 -26.33 -11.59 -32.20
CA LYS A 214 -25.38 -10.63 -32.77
C LYS A 214 -24.87 -9.66 -31.72
N ILE A 215 -23.55 -9.62 -31.50
CA ILE A 215 -22.90 -8.68 -30.57
C ILE A 215 -22.28 -7.52 -31.35
N VAL A 216 -22.63 -6.28 -30.98
CA VAL A 216 -22.05 -5.05 -31.53
C VAL A 216 -21.35 -4.27 -30.43
N LYS A 217 -20.10 -3.87 -30.68
CA LYS A 217 -19.27 -3.14 -29.71
C LYS A 217 -19.25 -1.65 -30.02
N THR A 218 -19.51 -0.81 -29.02
CA THR A 218 -19.46 0.65 -29.14
C THR A 218 -18.76 1.30 -27.95
N SER A 219 -18.43 2.59 -28.05
CA SER A 219 -17.86 3.38 -26.95
C SER A 219 -18.93 4.14 -26.14
N GLY A 220 -20.18 3.66 -26.14
CA GLY A 220 -21.29 4.21 -25.35
C GLY A 220 -22.53 4.59 -26.16
N ASN A 221 -22.37 4.80 -27.46
CA ASN A 221 -23.52 5.05 -28.34
C ASN A 221 -24.31 3.76 -28.57
N TYR A 222 -25.63 3.85 -28.52
CA TYR A 222 -26.50 2.73 -28.85
C TYR A 222 -26.35 2.37 -30.34
N PRO A 223 -25.98 1.14 -30.71
CA PRO A 223 -25.79 0.75 -32.10
C PRO A 223 -27.13 0.61 -32.83
N GLN A 224 -27.17 1.05 -34.09
CA GLN A 224 -28.35 0.84 -34.95
C GLN A 224 -28.26 -0.56 -35.57
N VAL A 225 -29.06 -1.49 -35.03
CA VAL A 225 -29.17 -2.87 -35.49
C VAL A 225 -30.66 -3.23 -35.61
N ASP A 226 -31.06 -3.80 -36.74
CA ASP A 226 -32.43 -4.31 -36.95
C ASP A 226 -32.58 -5.68 -36.25
N GLY A 227 -32.79 -5.63 -34.93
CA GLY A 227 -32.98 -6.80 -34.07
C GLY A 227 -33.53 -6.42 -32.70
N THR A 228 -33.95 -7.41 -31.91
CA THR A 228 -34.45 -7.18 -30.55
C THR A 228 -33.26 -7.09 -29.59
N PHE A 229 -33.15 -5.99 -28.84
CA PHE A 229 -32.12 -5.84 -27.81
C PHE A 229 -32.29 -6.87 -26.70
N VAL A 230 -31.21 -7.57 -26.35
CA VAL A 230 -31.19 -8.59 -25.29
C VAL A 230 -30.54 -8.01 -24.03
N ASP A 231 -29.27 -7.62 -24.11
CA ASP A 231 -28.52 -7.01 -23.02
C ASP A 231 -27.30 -6.22 -23.50
N VAL A 232 -26.68 -5.50 -22.56
CA VAL A 232 -25.43 -4.78 -22.78
C VAL A 232 -24.44 -5.13 -21.68
N GLU A 233 -23.27 -5.62 -22.08
CA GLU A 233 -22.13 -5.79 -21.18
C GLU A 233 -21.20 -4.60 -21.30
N THR A 234 -20.93 -3.93 -20.18
CA THR A 234 -19.97 -2.82 -20.12
C THR A 234 -18.63 -3.32 -19.61
N LYS A 235 -17.56 -3.09 -20.38
CA LYS A 235 -16.19 -3.44 -20.02
C LYS A 235 -15.33 -2.18 -19.97
N LEU A 236 -14.72 -1.92 -18.82
CA LEU A 236 -13.70 -0.88 -18.71
C LEU A 236 -12.44 -1.32 -19.45
N ILE A 237 -12.06 -0.59 -20.51
CA ILE A 237 -10.88 -0.89 -21.32
C ILE A 237 -9.66 -0.14 -20.79
N SER A 238 -9.85 1.08 -20.30
CA SER A 238 -8.81 1.89 -19.68
C SER A 238 -9.42 2.75 -18.59
N GLU A 239 -8.81 2.78 -17.40
CA GLU A 239 -9.25 3.61 -16.26
C GLU A 239 -9.08 5.11 -16.51
N GLY A 240 -8.29 5.51 -17.52
CA GLY A 240 -7.89 6.90 -17.70
C GLY A 240 -6.88 7.37 -16.64
N TYR A 241 -6.71 8.68 -16.51
CA TYR A 241 -5.86 9.28 -15.49
C TYR A 241 -6.57 9.31 -14.15
N LYS A 242 -5.94 8.69 -13.14
CA LYS A 242 -6.35 8.80 -11.74
C LYS A 242 -5.43 9.79 -11.03
N PRO A 243 -5.96 10.83 -10.36
CA PRO A 243 -5.11 11.76 -9.63
C PRO A 243 -4.42 11.02 -8.46
N PRO A 244 -3.18 11.42 -8.09
CA PRO A 244 -2.44 10.78 -7.01
C PRO A 244 -3.22 10.70 -5.70
N ILE A 245 -4.05 11.71 -5.41
CA ILE A 245 -5.02 11.71 -4.33
C ILE A 245 -6.42 11.74 -4.94
N HIS A 246 -7.27 10.78 -4.59
CA HIS A 246 -8.63 10.68 -5.14
C HIS A 246 -9.70 10.38 -4.09
N ASP A 247 -9.32 9.74 -2.97
CA ASP A 247 -10.25 9.30 -1.92
C ASP A 247 -10.25 10.22 -0.69
N PHE A 248 -9.61 11.40 -0.76
CA PHE A 248 -9.56 12.33 0.37
C PHE A 248 -10.79 13.23 0.41
N SER A 249 -11.53 13.16 1.51
CA SER A 249 -12.56 14.13 1.86
C SER A 249 -12.56 14.45 3.36
N ILE A 250 -13.13 15.59 3.71
CA ILE A 250 -13.35 16.04 5.09
C ILE A 250 -14.84 16.30 5.23
N GLU A 251 -15.60 15.29 5.62
CA GLU A 251 -17.07 15.34 5.62
C GLU A 251 -17.64 15.41 7.03
N LYS A 252 -18.71 16.17 7.23
CA LYS A 252 -19.48 16.18 8.48
C LYS A 252 -20.94 16.48 8.18
N ASP A 253 -21.84 15.68 8.75
CA ASP A 253 -23.29 15.83 8.60
C ASP A 253 -23.78 15.90 7.14
N GLY A 254 -23.08 15.23 6.22
CA GLY A 254 -23.40 15.18 4.79
C GLY A 254 -22.85 16.36 3.97
N GLU A 255 -22.08 17.27 4.58
CA GLU A 255 -21.42 18.38 3.91
C GLU A 255 -19.91 18.12 3.77
N ASP A 256 -19.34 18.51 2.63
CA ASP A 256 -17.90 18.43 2.34
C ASP A 256 -17.19 19.75 2.69
N TYR A 257 -16.29 19.69 3.67
CA TYR A 257 -15.48 20.79 4.15
C TYR A 257 -14.04 20.78 3.62
N THR A 258 -13.70 19.88 2.70
CA THR A 258 -12.33 19.66 2.21
C THR A 258 -11.68 20.96 1.74
N SER A 259 -12.31 21.67 0.80
CA SER A 259 -11.81 22.94 0.29
C SER A 259 -11.68 24.01 1.39
N ASN A 260 -12.56 23.99 2.38
CA ASN A 260 -12.61 24.98 3.45
C ASN A 260 -11.37 24.87 4.34
N PHE A 261 -10.96 23.65 4.69
CA PHE A 261 -9.76 23.41 5.48
C PHE A 261 -8.48 23.53 4.66
N LEU A 262 -8.47 23.04 3.42
CA LEU A 262 -7.28 23.10 2.57
C LEU A 262 -6.91 24.54 2.18
N LYS A 263 -7.81 25.52 2.21
CA LYS A 263 -7.46 26.93 1.94
C LYS A 263 -6.83 27.68 3.14
N LYS A 264 -6.88 27.11 4.35
CA LYS A 264 -6.42 27.77 5.58
C LYS A 264 -4.91 27.58 5.81
N GLU A 265 -4.28 28.55 6.46
CA GLU A 265 -2.82 28.57 6.66
C GLU A 265 -2.32 27.70 7.83
N LYS A 266 -3.15 27.50 8.84
CA LYS A 266 -2.78 26.83 10.09
C LYS A 266 -3.81 25.76 10.45
N VAL A 267 -3.71 24.61 9.80
CA VAL A 267 -4.58 23.47 10.09
C VAL A 267 -3.76 22.28 10.56
N ILE A 268 -4.25 21.61 11.59
CA ILE A 268 -3.74 20.33 12.07
C ILE A 268 -4.82 19.28 11.83
N LEU A 269 -4.46 18.22 11.12
CA LEU A 269 -5.29 17.04 10.95
C LEU A 269 -4.78 15.95 11.90
N VAL A 270 -5.60 15.56 12.86
CA VAL A 270 -5.38 14.37 13.69
C VAL A 270 -6.06 13.19 13.00
N VAL A 271 -5.27 12.35 12.35
CA VAL A 271 -5.77 11.21 11.58
C VAL A 271 -5.86 9.98 12.47
N MET A 272 -7.06 9.43 12.59
CA MET A 272 -7.34 8.20 13.31
C MET A 272 -8.21 7.29 12.44
N TYR A 273 -7.60 6.44 11.61
CA TYR A 273 -8.33 5.67 10.59
C TYR A 273 -9.45 4.80 11.19
N ASN A 274 -9.27 4.30 12.42
CA ASN A 274 -10.31 3.56 13.15
C ASN A 274 -10.10 3.71 14.66
N LEU A 275 -11.09 4.26 15.36
CA LEU A 275 -11.00 4.59 16.79
C LEU A 275 -10.86 3.35 17.69
N SER A 276 -11.38 2.19 17.27
CA SER A 276 -11.22 0.94 18.02
C SER A 276 -9.79 0.39 17.99
N LYS A 277 -8.96 0.87 17.05
CA LYS A 277 -7.57 0.47 16.85
C LYS A 277 -6.58 1.57 17.24
N VAL A 278 -7.04 2.63 17.91
CA VAL A 278 -6.17 3.73 18.34
C VAL A 278 -5.29 3.26 19.49
N GLU A 279 -4.00 3.58 19.41
CA GLU A 279 -3.04 3.35 20.49
C GLU A 279 -3.35 4.25 21.68
N GLN A 280 -3.58 3.66 22.85
CA GLN A 280 -4.01 4.38 24.05
C GLN A 280 -3.07 5.53 24.42
N LYS A 281 -1.75 5.26 24.47
CA LYS A 281 -0.73 6.29 24.77
C LYS A 281 -0.74 7.41 23.73
N GLY A 282 -1.05 7.07 22.47
CA GLY A 282 -1.20 8.03 21.40
C GLY A 282 -2.39 8.95 21.65
N ALA A 283 -3.55 8.39 22.00
CA ALA A 283 -4.74 9.17 22.34
C ALA A 283 -4.51 10.11 23.54
N GLU A 284 -3.91 9.60 24.63
CA GLU A 284 -3.58 10.39 25.83
C GLU A 284 -2.63 11.56 25.50
N SER A 285 -1.72 11.39 24.54
CA SER A 285 -0.78 12.43 24.15
C SER A 285 -1.39 13.56 23.31
N LEU A 286 -2.61 13.38 22.77
CA LEU A 286 -3.26 14.38 21.91
C LEU A 286 -3.66 15.63 22.67
N SER A 287 -4.17 15.52 23.91
CA SER A 287 -4.71 16.67 24.66
C SER A 287 -3.68 17.78 24.87
N TYR A 288 -2.41 17.41 25.07
CA TYR A 288 -1.30 18.36 25.13
C TYR A 288 -1.10 19.09 23.79
N LEU A 289 -1.02 18.34 22.68
CA LEU A 289 -0.86 18.92 21.35
C LEU A 289 -2.02 19.88 21.01
N VAL A 290 -3.26 19.43 21.24
CA VAL A 290 -4.48 20.22 20.98
C VAL A 290 -4.43 21.54 21.74
N SER A 291 -4.08 21.50 23.03
CA SER A 291 -3.98 22.69 23.86
C SER A 291 -2.91 23.68 23.36
N GLN A 292 -1.73 23.17 22.95
CA GLN A 292 -0.64 24.03 22.46
C GLN A 292 -0.97 24.65 21.09
N ALA A 293 -1.61 23.88 20.22
CA ALA A 293 -1.99 24.34 18.89
C ALA A 293 -3.14 25.36 18.93
N LYS A 294 -4.16 25.16 19.79
CA LYS A 294 -5.21 26.17 20.03
C LYS A 294 -4.60 27.51 20.50
N LYS A 295 -3.64 27.49 21.43
CA LYS A 295 -2.92 28.71 21.89
C LYS A 295 -2.17 29.46 20.79
N LYS A 296 -1.79 28.77 19.70
CA LYS A 296 -1.06 29.33 18.56
C LYS A 296 -1.95 29.63 17.35
N ASN A 297 -3.27 29.63 17.56
CA ASN A 297 -4.31 29.87 16.55
C ASN A 297 -4.24 28.86 15.39
N TYR A 298 -3.95 27.60 15.68
CA TYR A 298 -4.19 26.51 14.74
C TYR A 298 -5.64 26.04 14.86
N GLU A 299 -6.25 25.79 13.71
CA GLU A 299 -7.48 25.04 13.62
C GLU A 299 -7.14 23.55 13.61
N ILE A 300 -7.79 22.78 14.47
CA ILE A 300 -7.45 21.38 14.69
C ILE A 300 -8.71 20.55 14.53
N ILE A 301 -8.63 19.56 13.65
CA ILE A 301 -9.73 18.64 13.41
C ILE A 301 -9.23 17.20 13.48
N ALA A 302 -10.11 16.29 13.86
CA ALA A 302 -9.87 14.86 13.81
C ALA A 302 -10.55 14.25 12.58
N LEU A 303 -9.85 13.36 11.88
CA LEU A 303 -10.39 12.58 10.77
C LEU A 303 -10.49 11.11 11.16
N SER A 304 -11.66 10.50 10.94
CA SER A 304 -11.86 9.07 11.20
C SER A 304 -12.89 8.43 10.27
N ALA A 305 -12.74 7.14 9.98
CA ALA A 305 -13.77 6.36 9.32
C ALA A 305 -14.78 5.75 10.32
N SER A 306 -14.58 5.94 11.63
CA SER A 306 -15.46 5.41 12.67
C SER A 306 -16.79 6.17 12.76
N GLY A 307 -17.85 5.46 13.13
CA GLY A 307 -19.19 6.04 13.27
C GLY A 307 -19.35 6.96 14.48
N ALA A 308 -20.41 7.77 14.47
CA ALA A 308 -20.68 8.78 15.51
C ALA A 308 -20.68 8.22 16.95
N LYS A 309 -21.20 6.99 17.16
CA LYS A 309 -21.20 6.35 18.49
C LYS A 309 -19.79 6.11 19.04
N ASP A 310 -18.86 5.67 18.18
CA ASP A 310 -17.48 5.43 18.57
C ASP A 310 -16.74 6.74 18.82
N VAL A 311 -17.05 7.78 18.03
CA VAL A 311 -16.52 9.14 18.22
C VAL A 311 -16.89 9.69 19.60
N GLU A 312 -18.18 9.65 19.97
CA GLU A 312 -18.63 10.20 21.26
C GLU A 312 -18.06 9.41 22.46
N LYS A 313 -17.97 8.08 22.32
CA LYS A 313 -17.28 7.25 23.31
C LYS A 313 -15.80 7.62 23.43
N PHE A 314 -15.11 7.82 22.31
CA PHE A 314 -13.69 8.16 22.29
C PHE A 314 -13.42 9.53 22.91
N LYS A 315 -14.19 10.56 22.53
CA LYS A 315 -14.11 11.90 23.14
C LYS A 315 -14.27 11.85 24.65
N THR A 316 -15.28 11.13 25.13
CA THR A 316 -15.56 10.99 26.58
C THR A 316 -14.42 10.27 27.30
N THR A 317 -13.85 9.24 26.68
CA THR A 317 -12.79 8.42 27.30
C THR A 317 -11.48 9.20 27.47
N TYR A 318 -11.13 10.06 26.52
CA TYR A 318 -9.83 10.76 26.50
C TYR A 318 -9.93 12.26 26.78
N ASP A 319 -11.12 12.77 27.11
CA ASP A 319 -11.41 14.19 27.35
C ASP A 319 -10.88 15.09 26.21
N LEU A 320 -11.18 14.69 24.97
CA LEU A 320 -10.70 15.36 23.76
C LEU A 320 -11.76 16.30 23.19
N ASP A 321 -11.58 17.59 23.43
CA ASP A 321 -12.35 18.67 22.80
C ASP A 321 -11.86 18.94 21.37
N LEU A 322 -12.24 18.04 20.46
CA LEU A 322 -11.95 18.09 19.02
C LEU A 322 -13.20 17.84 18.18
N ASP A 323 -13.31 18.58 17.08
CA ASP A 323 -14.28 18.29 16.04
C ASP A 323 -13.81 17.11 15.18
N PHE A 324 -14.69 16.12 15.02
CA PHE A 324 -14.46 14.96 14.19
C PHE A 324 -15.16 15.11 12.84
N TYR A 325 -14.46 14.70 11.80
CA TYR A 325 -14.93 14.62 10.43
C TYR A 325 -14.70 13.20 9.89
N VAL A 326 -15.55 12.80 8.98
CA VAL A 326 -15.52 11.50 8.30
C VAL A 326 -14.60 11.58 7.08
N CYS A 327 -13.84 10.51 6.88
CA CYS A 327 -12.99 10.29 5.72
C CYS A 327 -12.83 8.77 5.53
N ASP A 328 -12.63 8.30 4.29
CA ASP A 328 -12.49 6.88 3.99
C ASP A 328 -11.30 6.22 4.73
N GLU A 329 -11.48 4.99 5.21
CA GLU A 329 -10.46 4.29 6.00
C GLU A 329 -9.18 4.03 5.19
N THR A 330 -9.31 3.71 3.89
CA THR A 330 -8.18 3.47 2.98
C THR A 330 -7.43 4.77 2.71
N ALA A 331 -8.14 5.88 2.53
CA ALA A 331 -7.55 7.21 2.43
C ALA A 331 -6.75 7.54 3.70
N LEU A 332 -7.34 7.39 4.89
CA LEU A 332 -6.68 7.70 6.17
C LEU A 332 -5.44 6.82 6.42
N LYS A 333 -5.52 5.52 6.12
CA LYS A 333 -4.35 4.61 6.18
C LYS A 333 -3.25 5.06 5.22
N THR A 334 -3.61 5.52 4.03
CA THR A 334 -2.66 6.02 3.03
C THR A 334 -2.05 7.36 3.46
N ILE A 335 -2.83 8.22 4.10
CA ILE A 335 -2.35 9.49 4.64
C ILE A 335 -1.23 9.24 5.63
N ILE A 336 -1.38 8.36 6.62
CA ILE A 336 -0.34 8.17 7.65
C ILE A 336 -0.35 6.76 8.24
N ARG A 337 0.84 6.19 8.45
CA ARG A 337 1.00 4.85 9.07
C ARG A 337 1.03 4.96 10.60
N SER A 338 0.03 5.61 11.18
CA SER A 338 -0.08 5.81 12.62
C SER A 338 -1.54 6.05 13.02
N ASN A 339 -1.91 5.61 14.22
CA ASN A 339 -3.28 5.72 14.76
C ASN A 339 -3.21 5.99 16.26
N PRO A 340 -3.14 7.27 16.71
CA PRO A 340 -3.32 8.48 15.91
C PRO A 340 -2.03 8.91 15.19
N GLY A 341 -2.18 9.57 14.05
CA GLY A 341 -1.10 10.28 13.37
C GLY A 341 -1.46 11.75 13.17
N VAL A 342 -0.46 12.64 13.05
CA VAL A 342 -0.71 14.07 12.92
C VAL A 342 -0.06 14.65 11.67
N LEU A 343 -0.85 15.45 10.94
CA LEU A 343 -0.40 16.28 9.84
C LEU A 343 -0.58 17.75 10.21
N VAL A 344 0.42 18.57 9.89
CA VAL A 344 0.27 20.03 9.88
C VAL A 344 0.26 20.45 8.42
N ILE A 345 -0.76 21.22 8.05
CA ILE A 345 -0.95 21.71 6.69
C ILE A 345 -1.07 23.23 6.65
N ASN A 346 -0.58 23.82 5.56
CA ASN A 346 -0.70 25.25 5.27
C ASN A 346 -1.12 25.42 3.81
N LYS A 347 -2.32 25.98 3.59
CA LYS A 347 -2.94 26.15 2.26
C LYS A 347 -2.91 24.85 1.45
N GLY A 348 -3.23 23.75 2.13
CA GLY A 348 -3.31 22.40 1.55
C GLY A 348 -1.97 21.70 1.42
N THR A 349 -0.86 22.39 1.64
CA THR A 349 0.49 21.83 1.61
C THR A 349 0.85 21.17 2.93
N ILE A 350 1.25 19.90 2.90
CA ILE A 350 1.71 19.15 4.06
C ILE A 350 3.08 19.67 4.49
N VAL A 351 3.15 20.40 5.61
CA VAL A 351 4.41 20.96 6.12
C VAL A 351 5.08 20.03 7.12
N GLN A 352 4.30 19.26 7.89
CA GLN A 352 4.82 18.29 8.85
C GLN A 352 3.90 17.07 8.94
N LYS A 353 4.51 15.92 9.26
CA LYS A 353 3.83 14.64 9.43
C LYS A 353 4.54 13.84 10.51
N ARG A 354 3.80 13.39 11.52
CA ARG A 354 4.38 12.76 12.72
C ARG A 354 3.55 11.59 13.24
N HIS A 355 4.26 10.55 13.65
CA HIS A 355 3.72 9.48 14.50
C HIS A 355 3.32 10.04 15.87
N TRP A 356 2.41 9.38 16.58
CA TRP A 356 2.07 9.81 17.95
C TRP A 356 3.26 9.78 18.94
N ASN A 357 4.27 8.94 18.69
CA ASN A 357 5.52 8.96 19.46
C ASN A 357 6.34 10.26 19.27
N ASP A 358 6.05 11.03 18.22
CA ASP A 358 6.82 12.20 17.82
C ASP A 358 6.02 13.50 17.88
N LEU A 359 4.87 13.53 18.55
CA LEU A 359 4.04 14.75 18.63
C LEU A 359 4.80 15.92 19.26
N GLY A 360 5.69 15.65 20.23
CA GLY A 360 6.55 16.66 20.85
C GLY A 360 7.55 17.31 19.89
N LYS A 361 7.78 16.74 18.70
CA LYS A 361 8.66 17.29 17.65
C LYS A 361 7.90 18.17 16.64
N ILE A 362 6.58 18.35 16.80
CA ILE A 362 5.79 19.24 15.94
C ILE A 362 6.13 20.69 16.26
N LYS A 363 6.51 21.44 15.23
CA LYS A 363 6.75 22.88 15.32
C LYS A 363 5.45 23.62 15.00
N LEU A 364 4.92 24.33 16.00
CA LEU A 364 3.73 25.18 15.91
C LEU A 364 4.11 26.65 15.87
#